data_AF-A0A1L5PIJ9-F1
#
_entry.id   AF-A0A1L5PIJ9-F1
#
_cell.length_a   1.000
_cell.length_b   1.000
_cell.length_c   1.000
_cell.angle_alpha   90.00
_cell.angle_beta   90.00
_cell.angle_gamma   90.00
#
_symmetry.space_group_name_H-M   'P 1'
#
loop_
_entity.id
_entity.type
_entity.pdbx_description
1 polymer ?
#
loop_
_entity_poly.entity_id
_entity_poly.type
_entity_poly.pdbx_seq_one_letter_code
_entity_poly.pdbx_strand_id
1 'polypeptide(L)' 'MYRGVSGSGPQRIVVGKGDEIYYSADHYKTFIPINK' A
#
# COMPACT_ATOMS: atom_id res chain seq x y z
N MET A 1 -1.96 9.89 -15.32
CA MET A 1 -0.66 9.85 -16.02
C MET A 1 0.44 9.90 -14.97
N TYR A 2 1.23 8.84 -14.75
CA TYR A 2 2.34 8.89 -13.79
C TYR A 2 3.69 8.98 -14.52
N ARG A 3 4.09 10.22 -14.84
CA ARG A 3 5.46 10.62 -15.16
C ARG A 3 6.20 10.85 -13.84
N GLY A 4 7.36 10.24 -13.65
CA GLY A 4 8.38 10.65 -12.66
C GLY A 4 7.86 10.98 -11.25
N VAL A 5 7.52 9.97 -10.46
CA VAL A 5 7.15 10.21 -9.06
C VAL A 5 8.41 10.58 -8.27
N SER A 6 8.53 11.86 -7.89
CA SER A 6 9.55 12.30 -6.92
C SER A 6 9.14 11.82 -5.52
N GLY A 7 9.95 10.97 -4.90
CA GLY A 7 9.65 10.35 -3.60
C GLY A 7 8.99 8.98 -3.70
N SER A 8 8.61 8.39 -2.56
CA SER A 8 8.14 6.98 -2.48
C SER A 8 6.78 6.70 -3.14
N GLY A 9 6.12 7.72 -3.70
CA GLY A 9 4.78 7.59 -4.26
C GLY A 9 3.72 7.17 -3.24
N PRO A 10 2.48 6.94 -3.68
CA PRO A 10 1.37 6.67 -2.76
C PRO A 10 1.22 5.19 -2.39
N GLN A 11 1.83 4.26 -3.12
CA GLN A 11 1.56 2.82 -2.98
C GLN A 11 2.36 2.19 -1.81
N ARG A 12 1.70 1.34 -1.02
CA ARG A 12 2.28 0.68 0.17
C ARG A 12 1.79 -0.76 0.30
N ILE A 13 2.66 -1.61 0.84
CA ILE A 13 2.31 -2.89 1.46
C ILE A 13 2.51 -2.74 2.96
N VAL A 14 1.53 -3.17 3.75
CA VAL A 14 1.58 -3.15 5.22
C VAL A 14 1.46 -4.58 5.72
N VAL A 15 2.41 -4.97 6.58
CA VAL A 15 2.45 -6.29 7.22
C VAL A 15 2.12 -6.10 8.70
N GLY A 16 1.04 -6.73 9.15
CA GLY A 16 0.61 -6.78 10.54
C GLY A 16 1.46 -7.75 11.36
N LYS A 17 1.28 -7.74 12.68
CA LYS A 17 2.02 -8.65 13.58
C LYS A 17 1.49 -10.10 13.52
N GLY A 18 0.28 -10.30 13.01
CA GLY A 18 -0.37 -11.60 12.87
C GLY A 18 -0.34 -12.12 11.43
N ASP A 19 0.69 -11.75 10.67
CA ASP A 19 0.86 -12.09 9.25
C ASP A 19 -0.25 -11.55 8.32
N GLU A 20 -1.02 -10.55 8.76
CA GLU A 20 -1.98 -9.87 7.90
C GLU A 20 -1.26 -9.00 6.86
N ILE A 21 -1.68 -9.05 5.61
CA ILE A 21 -1.10 -8.24 4.53
C ILE A 21 -2.18 -7.33 3.96
N TYR A 22 -1.88 -6.02 3.88
CA TYR A 22 -2.76 -5.03 3.28
C TYR A 22 -2.05 -4.24 2.19
N TYR A 23 -2.77 -3.97 1.11
CA TYR A 23 -2.36 -3.02 0.09
C TYR A 23 -3.04 -1.66 0.32
N SER A 24 -2.27 -0.59 0.17
CA SER A 24 -2.79 0.78 0.11
C SER A 24 -2.26 1.47 -1.14
N ALA A 25 -3.17 1.87 -2.03
CA ALA A 25 -2.83 2.60 -3.25
C ALA A 25 -2.66 4.11 -3.03
N ASP A 26 -3.12 4.61 -1.88
CA ASP A 26 -3.45 6.02 -1.64
C ASP A 26 -2.76 6.61 -0.40
N HIS A 27 -1.63 6.03 -0.02
CA HIS A 27 -0.79 6.48 1.09
C HIS A 27 -1.51 6.37 2.45
N TYR A 28 -1.94 5.16 2.79
CA TYR A 28 -2.54 4.76 4.08
C TYR A 28 -3.98 5.27 4.33
N LYS A 29 -4.69 5.78 3.32
CA LYS A 29 -6.08 6.21 3.50
C LYS A 29 -7.04 5.04 3.43
N THR A 30 -6.81 4.12 2.51
CA THR A 30 -7.58 2.87 2.38
C THR A 30 -6.66 1.65 2.41
N PHE A 31 -7.22 0.54 2.89
CA PHE A 31 -6.54 -0.73 3.03
C PHE A 31 -7.39 -1.82 2.42
N ILE A 32 -6.80 -2.56 1.48
CA ILE A 32 -7.40 -3.73 0.86
C ILE A 32 -6.67 -4.95 1.42
N PRO A 33 -7.34 -5.86 2.13
CA PRO A 33 -6.71 -7.09 2.60
C PRO A 33 -6.28 -7.94 1.40
N ILE A 34 -5.05 -8.44 1.45
CA ILE A 34 -4.55 -9.41 0.48
C ILE A 34 -4.78 -10.80 1.08
N ASN A 35 -5.80 -11.49 0.55
CA ASN A 35 -6.02 -12.89 0.83
C ASN A 35 -5.24 -13.75 -0.17
N LYS A 36 -4.76 -14.90 0.30
CA LYS A 36 -3.98 -15.86 -0.49
C LYS A 36 -4.87 -16.68 -1.41
#